data_AF-A0A8V8TLL1-F1
#
_entry.id   AF-A0A8V8TLL1-F1
#
_cell.length_a   1.000
_cell.length_b   1.000
_cell.length_c   1.000
_cell.angle_alpha   90.00
_cell.angle_beta   90.00
_cell.angle_gamma   90.00
#
_symmetry.space_group_name_H-M   'P 1'
#
loop_
_entity.id
_entity.type
_entity.pdbx_description
1 polymer ?
#
loop_
_entity_poly.entity_id
_entity_poly.type
_entity_poly.pdbx_seq_one_letter_code
_entity_poly.pdbx_strand_id
1 'polypeptide(L)'
;MLELPTIYRKVYDQPFHSSALEKEEALSNPGALDLPSLTSLLSEKAKEFLMENRVQSFYQQELEMVESLLSLANQPVIHSASSDQVNFKKDTTSKAIHSIFKNAIQLLQEKGLVFQKDDGFDNLYYVTREDKDLHRKIHRIIQQDCQKPNHMEKGCHFLHILACARLSIRPGLSEAVLQQVLELLEDQSDIVSTMEHYYTAF
;
A
#
# COMPACT_ATOMS: atom_id res chain seq x y z
N MET A 1 -29.24 -46.12 8.87
CA MET A 1 -28.17 -45.22 8.39
C MET A 1 -27.15 -45.12 9.52
N LEU A 2 -25.89 -45.52 9.27
CA LEU A 2 -24.82 -45.41 10.26
C LEU A 2 -24.45 -43.93 10.39
N GLU A 3 -24.50 -43.40 11.62
CA GLU A 3 -24.11 -42.01 11.87
C GLU A 3 -22.62 -41.83 11.58
N LEU A 4 -22.28 -40.75 10.87
CA LEU A 4 -20.91 -40.40 10.52
C LEU A 4 -20.10 -40.19 11.82
N PRO A 5 -18.92 -40.81 11.97
CA PRO A 5 -18.07 -40.61 13.13
C PRO A 5 -17.82 -39.11 13.38
N THR A 6 -17.86 -38.69 14.64
CA THR A 6 -17.72 -37.29 15.09
C THR A 6 -16.45 -36.60 14.59
N ILE A 7 -15.43 -37.39 14.23
CA ILE A 7 -14.16 -36.91 13.64
C ILE A 7 -14.41 -36.25 12.27
N TYR A 8 -15.33 -36.78 11.46
CA TYR A 8 -15.62 -36.23 10.14
C TYR A 8 -16.41 -34.93 10.22
N ARG A 9 -17.32 -34.78 11.19
CA ARG A 9 -18.04 -33.51 11.42
C ARG A 9 -17.08 -32.35 11.69
N LYS A 10 -15.99 -32.58 12.44
CA LYS A 10 -15.01 -31.52 12.73
C LYS A 10 -14.22 -31.03 11.52
N VAL A 11 -14.20 -31.78 10.42
CA VAL A 11 -13.47 -31.45 9.20
C VAL A 11 -14.42 -30.91 8.13
N TYR A 12 -15.61 -31.50 7.99
CA TYR A 12 -16.56 -31.16 6.93
C TYR A 12 -17.65 -30.15 7.34
N ASP A 13 -17.97 -30.04 8.64
CA ASP A 13 -18.95 -29.06 9.13
C ASP A 13 -18.28 -27.73 9.54
N GLN A 14 -17.02 -27.50 9.14
CA GLN A 14 -16.41 -26.18 9.32
C GLN A 14 -17.03 -25.20 8.32
N PRO A 15 -17.53 -24.04 8.77
CA PRO A 15 -17.99 -23.00 7.85
C PRO A 15 -16.84 -22.62 6.90
N PHE A 16 -17.20 -22.37 5.65
CA PHE A 16 -16.23 -22.01 4.63
C PHE A 16 -15.67 -20.60 4.91
N HIS A 17 -14.43 -20.54 5.39
CA HIS A 17 -13.72 -19.29 5.58
C HIS A 17 -13.01 -18.92 4.27
N SER A 18 -13.48 -17.85 3.62
CA SER A 18 -12.77 -17.24 2.50
C SER A 18 -12.44 -15.80 2.82
N SER A 19 -11.23 -15.37 2.44
CA SER A 19 -10.74 -14.00 2.67
C SER A 19 -11.67 -12.93 2.06
N ALA A 20 -12.46 -13.27 1.04
CA ALA A 20 -13.47 -12.39 0.48
C ALA A 20 -14.67 -12.18 1.43
N LEU A 21 -15.15 -13.26 2.07
CA LEU A 21 -16.25 -13.21 3.04
C LEU A 21 -15.87 -12.46 4.32
N GLU A 22 -14.64 -12.67 4.80
CA GLU A 22 -14.10 -11.94 5.96
C GLU A 22 -14.00 -10.43 5.70
N LYS A 23 -13.68 -10.01 4.46
CA LYS A 23 -13.65 -8.59 4.07
C LYS A 23 -15.06 -7.98 4.02
N GLU A 24 -16.06 -8.73 3.54
CA GLU A 24 -17.45 -8.25 3.50
C GLU A 24 -18.07 -8.15 4.91
N GLU A 25 -17.79 -9.10 5.80
CA GLU A 25 -18.21 -9.05 7.21
C GLU A 25 -17.53 -7.91 7.98
N ALA A 26 -16.23 -7.69 7.74
CA ALA A 26 -15.46 -6.60 8.34
C ALA A 26 -15.96 -5.21 7.90
N LEU A 27 -16.47 -5.08 6.67
CA LEU A 27 -17.13 -3.86 6.18
C LEU A 27 -18.53 -3.65 6.77
N SER A 28 -19.21 -4.74 7.09
CA SER A 28 -20.57 -4.71 7.66
C SER A 28 -20.56 -4.35 9.15
N ASN A 29 -19.52 -4.76 9.89
CA ASN A 29 -19.36 -4.47 11.32
C ASN A 29 -17.90 -4.08 11.69
N PRO A 30 -17.40 -2.92 11.24
CA PRO A 30 -16.02 -2.48 11.50
C PRO A 30 -15.75 -2.19 12.98
N GLY A 31 -16.79 -1.96 13.80
CA GLY A 31 -16.67 -1.68 15.22
C GLY A 31 -16.29 -2.88 16.09
N ALA A 32 -16.34 -4.11 15.55
CA ALA A 32 -15.90 -5.33 16.25
C ALA A 32 -14.42 -5.66 16.02
N LEU A 33 -13.75 -4.94 15.11
CA LEU A 33 -12.36 -5.17 14.73
C LEU A 33 -11.40 -4.56 15.76
N ASP A 34 -10.26 -5.22 15.93
CA ASP A 34 -9.11 -4.66 16.63
C ASP A 34 -8.49 -3.51 15.81
N LEU A 35 -7.75 -2.64 16.50
CA LEU A 35 -7.15 -1.44 15.89
C LEU A 35 -6.22 -1.77 14.69
N PRO A 36 -5.35 -2.81 14.74
CA PRO A 36 -4.56 -3.24 13.59
C PRO A 36 -5.40 -3.67 12.39
N SER A 37 -6.42 -4.52 12.60
CA SER A 37 -7.30 -4.98 11.51
C SER A 37 -8.10 -3.83 10.90
N LEU A 38 -8.60 -2.91 11.73
CA LEU A 38 -9.29 -1.71 11.24
C LEU A 38 -8.35 -0.82 10.41
N THR A 39 -7.10 -0.65 10.84
CA THR A 39 -6.08 0.11 10.09
C THR A 39 -5.76 -0.55 8.75
N SER A 40 -5.65 -1.88 8.72
CA SER A 40 -5.45 -2.65 7.49
C SER A 40 -6.62 -2.49 6.53
N LEU A 41 -7.86 -2.62 7.02
CA LEU A 41 -9.08 -2.43 6.23
C LEU A 41 -9.17 -1.00 5.66
N LEU A 42 -8.87 0.01 6.49
CA LEU A 42 -8.82 1.40 6.06
C LEU A 42 -7.76 1.61 4.98
N SER A 43 -6.59 0.97 5.08
CA SER A 43 -5.55 1.05 4.05
C SER A 43 -6.02 0.49 2.70
N GLU A 44 -6.72 -0.65 2.70
CA GLU A 44 -7.24 -1.23 1.47
C GLU A 44 -8.35 -0.36 0.86
N LYS A 45 -9.25 0.21 1.66
CA LYS A 45 -10.28 1.14 1.16
C LYS A 45 -9.69 2.45 0.66
N ALA A 46 -8.67 2.98 1.32
CA ALA A 46 -7.94 4.14 0.82
C ALA A 46 -7.24 3.83 -0.51
N LYS A 47 -6.65 2.64 -0.66
CA LYS A 47 -6.06 2.18 -1.93
C LYS A 47 -7.11 2.12 -3.05
N GLU A 48 -8.26 1.48 -2.81
CA GLU A 48 -9.37 1.41 -3.78
C GLU A 48 -9.76 2.83 -4.24
N PHE A 49 -10.00 3.73 -3.29
CA PHE A 49 -10.35 5.13 -3.57
C PHE A 49 -9.30 5.85 -4.44
N LEU A 50 -8.01 5.73 -4.10
CA LEU A 50 -6.91 6.37 -4.84
C LEU A 50 -6.83 5.87 -6.29
N MET A 51 -7.07 4.57 -6.50
CA MET A 51 -6.99 3.94 -7.82
C MET A 51 -8.21 4.27 -8.68
N GLU A 52 -9.42 4.22 -8.11
CA GLU A 52 -10.67 4.56 -8.80
C GLU A 52 -10.68 6.01 -9.28
N ASN A 53 -10.22 6.93 -8.43
CA ASN A 53 -10.19 8.37 -8.74
C ASN A 53 -8.91 8.81 -9.47
N ARG A 54 -7.97 7.89 -9.72
CA ARG A 54 -6.67 8.18 -10.37
C ARG A 54 -5.93 9.36 -9.74
N VAL A 55 -5.90 9.37 -8.41
CA VAL A 55 -5.27 10.43 -7.63
C VAL A 55 -3.76 10.42 -7.87
N GLN A 56 -3.18 11.57 -8.19
CA GLN A 56 -1.73 11.69 -8.43
C GLN A 56 -0.94 11.98 -7.15
N SER A 57 -1.46 12.92 -6.36
CA SER A 57 -0.91 13.32 -5.07
C SER A 57 -2.04 13.74 -4.16
N PHE A 58 -1.87 13.59 -2.86
CA PHE A 58 -2.86 13.97 -1.88
C PHE A 58 -2.21 14.34 -0.55
N TYR A 59 -2.89 15.19 0.20
CA TYR A 59 -2.64 15.40 1.62
C TYR A 59 -3.44 14.40 2.45
N GLN A 60 -2.92 13.99 3.60
CA GLN A 60 -3.64 13.09 4.50
C GLN A 60 -5.06 13.60 4.83
N GLN A 61 -5.21 14.91 5.03
CA GLN A 61 -6.48 15.56 5.34
C GLN A 61 -7.53 15.38 4.23
N GLU A 62 -7.10 15.21 2.98
CA GLU A 62 -8.02 14.96 1.86
C GLU A 62 -8.69 13.59 1.99
N LEU A 63 -7.99 12.57 2.49
CA LEU A 63 -8.57 11.27 2.79
C LEU A 63 -9.47 11.32 4.03
N GLU A 64 -9.11 12.14 5.02
CA GLU A 64 -9.95 12.35 6.22
C GLU A 64 -11.29 13.04 5.89
N MET A 65 -11.36 13.80 4.79
CA MET A 65 -12.60 14.44 4.32
C MET A 65 -13.52 13.50 3.51
N VAL A 66 -13.05 12.31 3.13
CA VAL A 66 -13.87 11.34 2.38
C VAL A 66 -14.83 10.64 3.34
N GLU A 67 -16.13 10.87 3.16
CA GLU A 67 -17.18 10.40 4.08
C GLU A 67 -17.14 8.88 4.32
N SER A 68 -16.89 8.07 3.28
CA SER A 68 -16.80 6.61 3.39
C SER A 68 -15.59 6.15 4.23
N LEU A 69 -14.42 6.77 4.03
CA LEU A 69 -13.21 6.46 4.78
C LEU A 69 -13.29 6.96 6.22
N LEU A 70 -13.86 8.16 6.43
CA LEU A 70 -14.05 8.73 7.75
C LEU A 70 -15.04 7.91 8.58
N SER A 71 -16.14 7.44 7.97
CA SER A 71 -17.10 6.56 8.63
C SER A 71 -16.48 5.23 9.05
N LEU A 72 -15.58 4.70 8.22
CA LEU A 72 -14.82 3.49 8.53
C LEU A 72 -13.80 3.72 9.66
N ALA A 73 -13.12 4.86 9.68
CA ALA A 73 -12.11 5.17 10.69
C ALA A 73 -12.72 5.55 12.07
N ASN A 74 -13.90 6.16 12.08
CA ASN A 74 -14.57 6.67 13.29
C ASN A 74 -15.28 5.57 14.09
N GLN A 75 -14.53 4.54 14.51
CA GLN A 75 -15.04 3.42 15.29
C GLN A 75 -14.70 3.56 16.79
N PRO A 76 -15.50 3.00 17.71
CA PRO A 76 -15.25 3.14 19.15
C PRO A 76 -13.85 2.66 19.59
N VAL A 77 -13.27 1.70 18.86
CA VAL A 77 -11.96 1.10 19.13
C VAL A 77 -10.80 2.10 19.03
N ILE A 78 -10.90 3.17 18.23
CA ILE A 78 -9.84 4.19 18.13
C ILE A 78 -9.77 5.08 19.39
N HIS A 79 -10.76 5.01 20.28
CA HIS A 79 -10.85 5.85 21.48
C HIS A 79 -10.51 5.11 22.79
N SER A 80 -10.42 3.78 22.80
CA SER A 80 -10.19 2.99 24.02
C SER A 80 -8.73 2.96 24.48
N ALA A 81 -7.76 3.17 23.57
CA ALA A 81 -6.33 3.19 23.89
C ALA A 81 -5.85 4.47 24.62
N SER A 82 -6.73 5.45 24.83
CA SER A 82 -6.42 6.75 25.44
C SER A 82 -7.23 7.03 26.72
N SER A 83 -7.58 5.98 27.46
CA SER A 83 -8.20 6.11 28.79
C SER A 83 -7.13 6.35 29.85
N ASP A 84 -6.59 7.57 29.93
CA ASP A 84 -5.99 8.14 31.15
C ASP A 84 -5.72 9.64 30.96
N GLN A 85 -6.76 10.47 30.74
CA GLN A 85 -6.78 11.85 31.22
C GLN A 85 -8.13 12.56 31.03
N VAL A 86 -8.55 13.19 32.12
CA VAL A 86 -9.78 13.96 32.28
C VAL A 86 -9.68 15.28 31.49
N ASN A 87 -10.76 15.61 30.76
CA ASN A 87 -11.09 16.92 30.17
C ASN A 87 -10.31 17.42 28.93
N PHE A 88 -10.52 16.85 27.72
CA PHE A 88 -10.46 17.56 26.42
C PHE A 88 -11.23 16.76 25.34
N LYS A 89 -12.56 16.87 25.28
CA LYS A 89 -13.43 15.96 24.48
C LYS A 89 -13.44 16.16 22.95
N LYS A 90 -12.78 17.19 22.40
CA LYS A 90 -12.70 17.40 20.93
C LYS A 90 -11.30 17.20 20.35
N ASP A 91 -10.25 17.41 21.13
CA ASP A 91 -8.88 17.32 20.63
C ASP A 91 -8.35 15.88 20.60
N THR A 92 -8.96 14.96 21.36
CA THR A 92 -8.54 13.56 21.38
C THR A 92 -9.12 12.74 20.24
N THR A 93 -10.33 13.04 19.79
CA THR A 93 -10.99 12.32 18.69
C THR A 93 -10.36 12.63 17.34
N SER A 94 -10.08 13.91 17.07
CA SER A 94 -9.38 14.32 15.85
C SER A 94 -7.96 13.74 15.77
N LYS A 95 -7.23 13.70 16.89
CA LYS A 95 -5.90 13.07 16.96
C LYS A 95 -5.96 11.55 16.77
N ALA A 96 -6.99 10.88 17.29
CA ALA A 96 -7.18 9.45 17.10
C ALA A 96 -7.48 9.12 15.62
N ILE A 97 -8.35 9.89 14.97
CA ILE A 97 -8.64 9.79 13.54
C ILE A 97 -7.36 10.05 12.73
N HIS A 98 -6.66 11.15 13.02
CA HIS A 98 -5.41 11.48 12.33
C HIS A 98 -4.35 10.38 12.48
N SER A 99 -4.27 9.74 13.65
CA SER A 99 -3.34 8.63 13.91
C SER A 99 -3.67 7.38 13.08
N ILE A 100 -4.94 6.96 13.02
CA ILE A 100 -5.31 5.77 12.22
C ILE A 100 -5.13 6.00 10.72
N PHE A 101 -5.46 7.20 10.21
CA PHE A 101 -5.18 7.54 8.81
C PHE A 101 -3.69 7.55 8.51
N LYS A 102 -2.87 8.11 9.40
CA LYS A 102 -1.41 8.10 9.26
C LYS A 102 -0.86 6.67 9.20
N ASN A 103 -1.32 5.79 10.09
CA ASN A 103 -0.89 4.39 10.09
C ASN A 103 -1.37 3.64 8.84
N ALA A 104 -2.60 3.88 8.38
CA ALA A 104 -3.12 3.28 7.16
C ALA A 104 -2.33 3.73 5.92
N ILE A 105 -1.97 5.01 5.83
CA ILE A 105 -1.12 5.53 4.75
C ILE A 105 0.29 4.94 4.85
N GLN A 106 0.83 4.75 6.06
CA GLN A 106 2.12 4.09 6.25
C GLN A 106 2.10 2.65 5.70
N LEU A 107 1.02 1.90 5.90
CA LEU A 107 0.87 0.56 5.28
C LEU A 107 0.89 0.63 3.75
N LEU A 108 0.34 1.70 3.15
CA LEU A 108 0.44 1.93 1.70
C LEU A 108 1.85 2.30 1.26
N GLN A 109 2.62 3.00 2.10
CA GLN A 109 4.03 3.31 1.85
C GLN A 109 4.91 2.08 1.93
N GLU A 110 4.69 1.20 2.91
CA GLU A 110 5.39 -0.07 3.07
C GLU A 110 5.16 -0.98 1.85
N LYS A 111 3.94 -0.98 1.29
CA LYS A 111 3.60 -1.64 0.03
C LYS A 111 4.12 -0.91 -1.22
N GLY A 112 4.71 0.26 -1.10
CA GLY A 112 5.23 1.06 -2.22
C GLY A 112 4.17 1.68 -3.12
N LEU A 113 2.89 1.68 -2.71
CA LEU A 113 1.78 2.24 -3.48
C LEU A 113 1.77 3.77 -3.45
N VAL A 114 2.25 4.34 -2.35
CA VAL A 114 2.43 5.78 -2.18
C VAL A 114 3.84 6.06 -1.63
N PHE A 115 4.37 7.24 -1.91
CA PHE A 115 5.65 7.69 -1.38
C PHE A 115 5.63 9.18 -1.06
N GLN A 116 6.58 9.61 -0.24
CA GLN A 116 6.81 11.03 0.04
C GLN A 116 8.09 11.52 -0.67
N LYS A 117 8.13 12.81 -0.97
CA LYS A 117 9.34 13.48 -1.48
C LYS A 117 9.98 14.26 -0.34
N ASP A 118 11.27 14.50 -0.47
CA ASP A 118 12.01 15.39 0.43
C ASP A 118 11.86 16.86 -0.06
N ASP A 119 10.61 17.31 -0.15
CA ASP A 119 10.22 18.64 -0.62
C ASP A 119 9.81 19.58 0.54
N GLY A 120 9.98 19.13 1.79
CA GLY A 120 9.68 19.91 2.99
C GLY A 120 8.19 20.02 3.32
N PHE A 121 7.33 19.30 2.60
CA PHE A 121 5.90 19.23 2.89
C PHE A 121 5.56 18.00 3.74
N ASP A 122 5.50 18.22 5.05
CA ASP A 122 4.97 17.21 5.97
C ASP A 122 3.53 16.87 5.56
N ASN A 123 3.27 15.59 5.30
CA ASN A 123 1.97 14.99 4.94
C ASN A 123 1.52 15.10 3.46
N LEU A 124 2.41 15.46 2.52
CA LEU A 124 2.13 15.33 1.09
C LEU A 124 2.59 13.96 0.56
N TYR A 125 1.66 13.19 0.02
CA TYR A 125 1.90 11.86 -0.52
C TYR A 125 1.68 11.84 -2.04
N TYR A 126 2.48 11.04 -2.74
CA TYR A 126 2.39 10.83 -4.18
C TYR A 126 2.05 9.37 -4.46
N VAL A 127 1.17 9.11 -5.43
CA VAL A 127 0.75 7.76 -5.80
C VAL A 127 1.69 7.20 -6.87
N THR A 128 2.35 6.09 -6.58
CA THR A 128 3.38 5.47 -7.44
C THR A 128 2.86 5.16 -8.84
N ARG A 129 1.61 4.69 -8.97
CA ARG A 129 1.01 4.27 -10.25
C ARG A 129 0.69 5.44 -11.20
N GLU A 130 0.54 6.65 -10.69
CA GLU A 130 0.21 7.82 -11.51
C GLU A 130 1.44 8.69 -11.83
N ASP A 131 2.59 8.48 -11.17
CA ASP A 131 3.84 9.19 -11.47
C ASP A 131 4.50 8.69 -12.78
N LYS A 132 4.02 9.20 -13.91
CA LYS A 132 4.53 8.86 -15.26
C LYS A 132 5.97 9.28 -15.50
N ASP A 133 6.44 10.33 -14.83
CA ASP A 133 7.83 10.78 -14.95
C ASP A 133 8.77 9.78 -14.28
N LEU A 134 8.40 9.26 -13.11
CA LEU A 134 9.12 8.19 -12.45
C LEU A 134 9.21 6.95 -13.35
N HIS A 135 8.08 6.49 -13.93
CA HIS A 135 8.07 5.31 -14.80
C HIS A 135 9.00 5.48 -16.00
N ARG A 136 8.92 6.63 -16.67
CA ARG A 136 9.77 6.94 -17.84
C ARG A 136 11.25 6.94 -17.48
N LYS A 137 11.61 7.51 -16.33
CA LYS A 137 13.00 7.56 -15.88
C LYS A 137 13.53 6.17 -15.52
N ILE A 138 12.74 5.34 -14.84
CA ILE A 138 13.12 3.95 -14.53
C ILE A 138 13.25 3.13 -15.81
N HIS A 139 12.28 3.21 -16.73
CA HIS A 139 12.35 2.54 -18.02
C HIS A 139 13.62 2.96 -18.79
N ARG A 140 13.95 4.25 -18.82
CA ARG A 140 15.19 4.74 -19.45
C ARG A 140 16.46 4.18 -18.81
N ILE A 141 16.51 4.02 -17.49
CA ILE A 141 17.65 3.39 -16.79
C ILE A 141 17.84 1.96 -17.28
N ILE A 142 16.75 1.21 -17.42
CA ILE A 142 16.77 -0.20 -17.86
C ILE A 142 17.17 -0.28 -19.35
N GLN A 143 16.61 0.59 -20.21
CA GLN A 143 16.99 0.67 -21.64
C GLN A 143 18.47 0.97 -21.84
N GLN A 144 19.08 1.71 -20.91
CA GLN A 144 20.50 2.05 -20.93
C GLN A 144 21.38 1.02 -20.20
N ASP A 145 20.84 -0.15 -19.88
CA ASP A 145 21.53 -1.22 -19.14
C ASP A 145 22.22 -0.69 -17.85
N CYS A 146 21.61 0.29 -17.19
CA CYS A 146 22.15 0.96 -15.99
C CYS A 146 23.57 1.52 -16.20
N GLN A 147 23.86 2.03 -17.40
CA GLN A 147 25.18 2.56 -17.80
C GLN A 147 26.30 1.51 -17.75
N LYS A 148 25.96 0.22 -17.79
CA LYS A 148 26.97 -0.85 -17.90
C LYS A 148 27.66 -0.78 -19.26
N PRO A 149 28.96 -1.11 -19.33
CA PRO A 149 29.65 -1.25 -20.60
C PRO A 149 28.99 -2.28 -21.53
N ASN A 150 29.00 -2.02 -22.84
CA ASN A 150 28.32 -2.82 -23.87
C ASN A 150 28.75 -4.30 -23.97
N HIS A 151 29.88 -4.68 -23.36
CA HIS A 151 30.36 -6.06 -23.33
C HIS A 151 29.74 -6.88 -22.19
N MET A 152 28.99 -6.24 -21.28
CA MET A 152 28.26 -6.91 -20.20
C MET A 152 26.89 -7.40 -20.69
N GLU A 153 26.32 -8.32 -19.92
CA GLU A 153 24.97 -8.83 -20.16
C GLU A 153 23.94 -7.70 -20.17
N LYS A 154 22.98 -7.80 -21.10
CA LYS A 154 21.87 -6.86 -21.26
C LYS A 154 20.96 -6.88 -20.04
N GLY A 155 20.28 -5.77 -19.76
CA GLY A 155 19.42 -5.59 -18.59
C GLY A 155 20.19 -5.31 -17.31
N CYS A 156 19.50 -5.31 -16.16
CA CYS A 156 20.10 -5.07 -14.86
C CYS A 156 19.40 -5.83 -13.75
N HIS A 157 20.16 -6.13 -12.69
CA HIS A 157 19.58 -6.57 -11.42
C HIS A 157 18.84 -5.42 -10.72
N PHE A 158 17.77 -5.76 -10.00
CA PHE A 158 16.90 -4.87 -9.23
C PHE A 158 17.69 -3.87 -8.38
N LEU A 159 18.66 -4.35 -7.61
CA LEU A 159 19.48 -3.48 -6.74
C LEU A 159 20.34 -2.47 -7.53
N HIS A 160 20.77 -2.82 -8.75
CA HIS A 160 21.52 -1.88 -9.58
C HIS A 160 20.61 -0.79 -10.15
N ILE A 161 19.40 -1.17 -10.58
CA ILE A 161 18.36 -0.21 -10.98
C ILE A 161 18.04 0.74 -9.81
N LEU A 162 17.88 0.20 -8.61
CA LEU A 162 17.65 0.99 -7.39
C LEU A 162 18.77 1.97 -7.11
N ALA A 163 20.04 1.54 -7.21
CA ALA A 163 21.20 2.41 -7.00
C ALA A 163 21.23 3.55 -8.03
N CYS A 164 21.00 3.25 -9.31
CA CYS A 164 20.92 4.26 -10.37
C CYS A 164 19.74 5.22 -10.16
N ALA A 165 18.58 4.71 -9.75
CA ALA A 165 17.40 5.51 -9.46
C ALA A 165 17.60 6.43 -8.25
N ARG A 166 18.27 5.94 -7.20
CA ARG A 166 18.63 6.78 -6.05
C ARG A 166 19.59 7.90 -6.40
N LEU A 167 20.53 7.63 -7.29
CA LEU A 167 21.52 8.62 -7.74
C LEU A 167 20.92 9.67 -8.70
N SER A 168 20.06 9.25 -9.64
CA SER A 168 19.61 10.10 -10.75
C SER A 168 18.19 10.65 -10.61
N ILE A 169 17.35 10.04 -9.77
CA ILE A 169 15.94 10.41 -9.61
C ILE A 169 15.67 10.91 -8.19
N ARG A 170 15.88 10.04 -7.18
CA ARG A 170 15.52 10.35 -5.79
C ARG A 170 16.31 9.51 -4.78
N PRO A 171 17.15 10.11 -3.92
CA PRO A 171 17.95 9.38 -2.93
C PRO A 171 17.12 8.48 -1.99
N GLY A 172 15.92 8.94 -1.60
CA GLY A 172 15.01 8.22 -0.70
C GLY A 172 14.08 7.19 -1.37
N LEU A 173 14.35 6.75 -2.61
CA LEU A 173 13.52 5.74 -3.26
C LEU A 173 13.59 4.39 -2.50
N SER A 174 12.43 3.87 -2.08
CA SER A 174 12.34 2.57 -1.40
C SER A 174 12.28 1.42 -2.40
N GLU A 175 12.61 0.22 -1.92
CA GLU A 175 12.54 -1.01 -2.72
C GLU A 175 11.11 -1.32 -3.15
N ALA A 176 10.14 -1.17 -2.24
CA ALA A 176 8.73 -1.41 -2.53
C ALA A 176 8.20 -0.48 -3.63
N VAL A 177 8.57 0.80 -3.63
CA VAL A 177 8.16 1.74 -4.69
C VAL A 177 8.76 1.33 -6.03
N LEU A 178 10.04 0.95 -6.06
CA LEU A 178 10.67 0.47 -7.29
C LEU A 178 9.99 -0.80 -7.80
N GLN A 179 9.68 -1.74 -6.90
CA GLN A 179 8.97 -2.98 -7.23
C GLN A 179 7.62 -2.70 -7.89
N GLN A 180 6.81 -1.81 -7.32
CA GLN A 180 5.52 -1.40 -7.92
C GLN A 180 5.69 -0.77 -9.30
N VAL A 181 6.78 -0.03 -9.55
CA VAL A 181 7.05 0.55 -10.87
C VAL A 181 7.46 -0.53 -11.88
N LEU A 182 8.30 -1.48 -11.47
CA LEU A 182 8.74 -2.57 -12.35
C LEU A 182 7.57 -3.47 -12.75
N GLU A 183 6.71 -3.84 -11.80
CA GLU A 183 5.48 -4.60 -12.08
C GLU A 183 4.59 -3.87 -13.08
N LEU A 184 4.42 -2.55 -12.93
CA LEU A 184 3.62 -1.75 -13.85
C LEU A 184 4.24 -1.68 -15.26
N LEU A 185 5.56 -1.60 -15.37
CA LEU A 185 6.26 -1.60 -16.66
C LEU A 185 6.22 -2.99 -17.32
N GLU A 186 6.26 -4.06 -16.53
CA GLU A 186 6.13 -5.44 -17.01
C GLU A 186 4.69 -5.72 -17.50
N ASP A 187 3.68 -5.24 -16.77
CA ASP A 187 2.27 -5.25 -17.21
C ASP A 187 2.05 -4.51 -18.53
N GLN A 188 2.83 -3.45 -18.78
CA GLN A 188 2.79 -2.66 -20.01
C GLN A 188 3.62 -3.28 -21.15
N SER A 189 4.33 -4.38 -20.90
CA SER A 189 5.28 -4.99 -21.84
C SER A 189 6.42 -4.05 -22.26
N ASP A 190 6.75 -3.05 -21.43
CA ASP A 190 7.90 -2.16 -21.64
C ASP A 190 9.22 -2.86 -21.22
N ILE A 191 9.13 -3.72 -20.21
CA ILE A 191 10.25 -4.51 -19.69
C ILE A 191 9.83 -5.97 -19.51
N VAL A 192 10.81 -6.85 -19.38
CA VAL A 192 10.61 -8.27 -19.07
C VAL A 192 11.63 -8.73 -18.03
N SER A 193 11.17 -9.53 -17.08
CA SER A 193 12.06 -10.25 -16.16
C SER A 193 12.68 -11.47 -16.86
N THR A 194 14.00 -11.49 -16.99
CA THR A 194 14.73 -12.60 -17.62
C THR A 194 15.26 -13.61 -16.60
N MET A 195 15.44 -13.18 -15.36
CA MET A 195 15.85 -13.98 -14.21
C MET A 195 15.26 -13.36 -12.94
N GLU A 196 15.33 -14.07 -11.81
CA GLU A 196 14.90 -13.55 -10.52
C GLU A 196 15.56 -12.18 -10.25
N HIS A 197 14.72 -11.16 -10.05
CA HIS A 197 15.12 -9.77 -9.85
C HIS A 197 16.00 -9.17 -10.95
N TYR A 198 15.92 -9.67 -12.19
CA TYR A 198 16.70 -9.18 -13.30
C TYR A 198 15.80 -8.75 -14.46
N TYR A 199 15.95 -7.50 -14.91
CA TYR A 199 15.03 -6.87 -15.87
C TYR A 199 15.77 -6.37 -17.12
N THR A 200 15.14 -6.58 -18.26
CA THR A 200 15.59 -6.08 -19.57
C THR A 200 14.46 -5.29 -20.23
N ALA A 201 14.78 -4.26 -21.01
CA ALA A 201 13.78 -3.59 -21.84
C ALA A 201 13.34 -4.49 -23.00
N PHE A 202 12.08 -4.38 -23.41
CA PHE A 202 11.55 -5.10 -24.57
C PHE A 202 12.03 -4.51 -25.91
#